data_AF-A0A124FYY8-F1
#
_entry.id   AF-A0A124FYY8-F1
#
_cell.length_a   1.000
_cell.length_b   1.000
_cell.length_c   1.000
_cell.angle_alpha   90.00
_cell.angle_beta   90.00
_cell.angle_gamma   90.00
#
_symmetry.space_group_name_H-M   'P 1'
#
loop_
_entity.id
_entity.type
_entity.pdbx_description
1 polymer ?
#
loop_
_entity_poly.entity_id
_entity_poly.type
_entity_poly.pdbx_seq_one_letter_code
_entity_poly.pdbx_strand_id
1 'polypeptide(L)'
;VFLGMAAACKITALFFGPVLGIVVFWQNKKKALPKLMIASLAFFITWRLFQPYAFTGLFTPNQQFLANLASLKNFSQPDSLYPPSVQWLNTRPIFYSLKNLALWGLGTPLSVIIITSLFFFPSYLKKKKLFSKEAIYFKKGENHRLLPVDEADIDKSLAEGECTERNREPRALPVGIYYCLYFWPLALFFYQACQFVKPMRYLLPIYPLWSIIGAWGIKKIINNNRQAVSKTVWVLIGFTLIWPLSFISIYLRPHSRLQASNWIYDHISPGSTLSCEYWDDCLPLPVEGKSWQSQSYQIETLFLYDPESQEKWQKINHQLDKIDYLILSSNRLWGSIPKNPKRYPETTKFYQDLFQEKLQFNKVAEFSSLPCFPPGLNWFCFNDQRADESFTVYDHPQVIIYQKANHSNQ
;
A
#
# COMPACT_ATOMS: atom_id res chain seq x y z
N VAL A 1 -16.03 19.48 4.56
CA VAL A 1 -16.72 18.16 4.58
C VAL A 1 -15.74 17.02 4.39
N PHE A 2 -15.26 16.69 3.18
CA PHE A 2 -14.37 15.52 2.96
C PHE A 2 -13.12 15.49 3.85
N LEU A 3 -12.46 16.64 4.08
CA LEU A 3 -11.32 16.72 5.00
C LEU A 3 -11.71 16.32 6.45
N GLY A 4 -12.91 16.68 6.90
CA GLY A 4 -13.43 16.32 8.22
C GLY A 4 -13.76 14.84 8.34
N MET A 5 -14.32 14.24 7.28
CA MET A 5 -14.52 12.78 7.20
C MET A 5 -13.17 12.04 7.21
N ALA A 6 -12.19 12.53 6.45
CA ALA A 6 -10.86 11.94 6.41
C ALA A 6 -10.17 12.00 7.78
N ALA A 7 -10.27 13.14 8.48
CA ALA A 7 -9.77 13.27 9.85
C ALA A 7 -10.49 12.32 10.83
N ALA A 8 -11.80 12.08 10.66
CA ALA A 8 -12.53 11.10 11.46
C ALA A 8 -12.00 9.68 11.24
N CYS A 9 -11.66 9.33 10.00
CA CYS A 9 -10.99 8.07 9.65
C CYS A 9 -9.49 8.02 10.03
N LYS A 10 -8.96 9.04 10.74
CA LYS A 10 -7.54 9.17 11.10
C LYS A 10 -6.61 9.19 9.89
N ILE A 11 -7.12 9.56 8.72
CA ILE A 11 -6.30 9.80 7.52
C ILE A 11 -5.56 11.13 7.72
N THR A 12 -4.25 11.13 7.45
CA THR A 12 -3.42 12.31 7.64
C THR A 12 -3.92 13.48 6.79
N ALA A 13 -4.24 14.62 7.42
CA ALA A 13 -4.65 15.85 6.73
C ALA A 13 -3.63 16.31 5.67
N LEU A 14 -2.37 15.86 5.81
CA LEU A 14 -1.31 16.01 4.82
C LEU A 14 -1.82 15.66 3.43
N PHE A 15 -2.53 14.54 3.22
CA PHE A 15 -3.02 14.09 1.90
C PHE A 15 -3.82 15.14 1.10
N PHE A 16 -4.39 16.15 1.78
CA PHE A 16 -5.22 17.20 1.18
C PHE A 16 -4.47 18.52 0.94
N GLY A 17 -3.16 18.58 1.22
CA GLY A 17 -2.33 19.79 1.11
C GLY A 17 -2.48 20.54 -0.22
N PRO A 18 -2.38 19.90 -1.40
CA PRO A 18 -2.55 20.57 -2.69
C PRO A 18 -3.96 21.08 -2.92
N VAL A 19 -4.98 20.34 -2.48
CA VAL A 19 -6.38 20.77 -2.61
C VAL A 19 -6.60 22.03 -1.80
N LEU A 20 -6.10 22.07 -0.56
CA LEU A 20 -6.15 23.25 0.29
C LEU A 20 -5.34 24.41 -0.29
N GLY A 21 -4.13 24.13 -0.79
CA GLY A 21 -3.25 25.12 -1.40
C GLY A 21 -3.86 25.77 -2.65
N ILE A 22 -4.44 24.97 -3.55
CA ILE A 22 -5.13 25.46 -4.76
C ILE A 22 -6.34 26.30 -4.36
N VAL A 23 -7.17 25.82 -3.41
CA VAL A 23 -8.35 26.56 -2.93
C VAL A 23 -7.97 27.91 -2.32
N VAL A 24 -6.85 28.01 -1.59
CA VAL A 24 -6.38 29.27 -1.00
C VAL A 24 -5.75 30.18 -2.06
N PHE A 25 -4.93 29.64 -2.96
CA PHE A 25 -4.18 30.42 -3.95
C PHE A 25 -5.07 30.98 -5.07
N TRP A 26 -6.14 30.27 -5.43
CA TRP A 26 -7.09 30.70 -6.46
C TRP A 26 -8.21 31.62 -5.98
N GLN A 27 -8.24 31.97 -4.70
CA GLN A 27 -9.26 32.88 -4.19
C GLN A 27 -8.77 34.33 -4.18
N ASN A 28 -9.68 35.24 -4.53
CA ASN A 28 -9.48 36.66 -4.26
C ASN A 28 -9.22 36.84 -2.76
N LYS A 29 -8.07 37.43 -2.39
CA LYS A 29 -7.62 37.57 -1.00
C LYS A 29 -8.68 38.17 -0.08
N LYS A 30 -9.54 39.08 -0.58
CA LYS A 30 -10.64 39.70 0.18
C LYS A 30 -11.78 38.74 0.51
N LYS A 31 -11.98 37.68 -0.28
CA LYS A 31 -13.02 36.64 -0.09
C LYS A 31 -12.46 35.34 0.52
N ALA A 32 -11.16 35.26 0.76
CA ALA A 32 -10.50 34.04 1.25
C ALA A 32 -10.84 33.75 2.71
N LEU A 33 -10.81 34.76 3.59
CA LEU A 33 -11.09 34.61 5.01
C LEU A 33 -12.48 34.05 5.32
N PRO A 34 -13.60 34.62 4.81
CA PRO A 34 -14.93 34.07 5.11
C PRO A 34 -15.11 32.64 4.57
N LYS A 35 -14.51 32.32 3.42
CA LYS A 35 -14.54 30.96 2.86
C LYS A 35 -13.73 29.97 3.70
N LEU A 36 -12.58 30.38 4.22
CA LEU A 36 -11.80 29.58 5.15
C LEU A 36 -12.55 29.35 6.45
N MET A 37 -13.24 30.35 6.99
CA MET A 37 -14.09 30.18 8.18
C MET A 37 -15.22 29.17 7.93
N ILE A 38 -15.92 29.28 6.80
CA ILE A 38 -16.95 28.31 6.41
C ILE A 38 -16.35 26.91 6.24
N ALA A 39 -15.18 26.80 5.60
CA ALA A 39 -14.49 25.52 5.41
C ALA A 39 -14.05 24.89 6.74
N SER A 40 -13.53 25.68 7.67
CA SER A 40 -13.13 25.25 9.02
C SER A 40 -14.34 24.84 9.85
N LEU A 41 -15.44 25.59 9.78
CA LEU A 41 -16.69 25.24 10.44
C LEU A 41 -17.26 23.93 9.86
N ALA A 42 -17.31 23.81 8.54
CA ALA A 42 -17.74 22.59 7.87
C ALA A 42 -16.81 21.40 8.19
N PHE A 43 -15.49 21.62 8.29
CA PHE A 43 -14.54 20.63 8.74
C PHE A 43 -14.87 20.16 10.16
N PHE A 44 -15.02 21.09 11.10
CA PHE A 44 -15.32 20.79 12.50
C PHE A 44 -16.65 20.06 12.65
N ILE A 45 -17.73 20.56 12.05
CA ILE A 45 -19.07 19.92 12.10
C ILE A 45 -18.99 18.49 11.55
N THR A 46 -18.32 18.31 10.41
CA THR A 46 -18.20 16.99 9.79
C THR A 46 -17.35 16.06 10.66
N TRP A 47 -16.19 16.52 11.14
CA TRP A 47 -15.34 15.72 12.01
C TRP A 47 -16.08 15.32 13.30
N ARG A 48 -16.83 16.25 13.91
CA ARG A 48 -17.65 15.98 15.09
C ARG A 48 -18.73 14.93 14.85
N LEU A 49 -19.40 15.00 13.69
CA LEU A 49 -20.46 14.07 13.31
C LEU A 49 -19.93 12.66 13.08
N PHE A 50 -18.78 12.53 12.40
CA PHE A 50 -18.19 11.24 12.07
C PHE A 50 -17.23 10.69 13.14
N GLN A 51 -16.80 11.51 14.10
CA GLN A 51 -15.94 11.13 15.22
C GLN A 51 -16.51 11.60 16.57
N PRO A 52 -17.72 11.17 16.96
CA PRO A 52 -18.40 11.75 18.11
C PRO A 52 -17.68 11.47 19.44
N TYR A 53 -16.95 10.36 19.52
CA TYR A 53 -16.20 9.91 20.70
C TYR A 53 -14.89 10.66 20.94
N ALA A 54 -14.44 11.51 20.00
CA ALA A 54 -13.31 12.41 20.23
C ALA A 54 -13.62 13.51 21.26
N PHE A 55 -14.87 13.67 21.66
CA PHE A 55 -15.33 14.72 22.56
C PHE A 55 -16.29 14.18 23.62
N THR A 56 -16.24 14.74 24.82
CA THR A 56 -17.22 14.49 25.90
C THR A 56 -18.33 15.56 25.94
N GLY A 57 -18.04 16.77 25.44
CA GLY A 57 -18.99 17.88 25.32
C GLY A 57 -19.07 18.44 23.89
N LEU A 58 -19.52 19.69 23.75
CA LEU A 58 -19.57 20.35 22.44
C LEU A 58 -18.16 20.62 21.88
N PHE A 59 -17.24 21.08 22.74
CA PHE A 59 -15.85 21.41 22.37
C PHE A 59 -14.78 20.72 23.22
N THR A 60 -15.18 20.03 24.30
CA THR A 60 -14.25 19.39 25.25
C THR A 60 -13.71 18.08 24.68
N PRO A 61 -12.38 17.95 24.44
CA PRO A 61 -11.78 16.70 23.97
C PRO A 61 -11.95 15.57 24.99
N ASN A 62 -12.18 14.36 24.51
CA ASN A 62 -12.23 13.17 25.35
C ASN A 62 -10.81 12.73 25.74
N GLN A 63 -10.51 12.70 27.04
CA GLN A 63 -9.19 12.31 27.55
C GLN A 63 -8.83 10.86 27.19
N GLN A 64 -9.79 9.93 27.19
CA GLN A 64 -9.55 8.56 26.74
C GLN A 64 -9.16 8.51 25.26
N PHE A 65 -9.79 9.34 24.42
CA PHE A 65 -9.46 9.44 23.01
C PHE A 65 -8.03 9.96 22.81
N LEU A 66 -7.63 11.00 23.55
CA LEU A 66 -6.26 11.53 23.51
C LEU A 66 -5.24 10.50 24.01
N ALA A 67 -5.53 9.79 25.09
CA ALA A 67 -4.70 8.71 25.61
C ALA A 67 -4.52 7.58 24.56
N ASN A 68 -5.61 7.16 23.91
CA ASN A 68 -5.55 6.16 22.85
C ASN A 68 -4.69 6.62 21.65
N LEU A 69 -4.77 7.91 21.26
CA LEU A 69 -3.89 8.46 20.22
C LEU A 69 -2.41 8.46 20.65
N ALA A 70 -2.13 8.79 21.92
CA ALA A 70 -0.77 8.72 22.46
C ALA A 70 -0.23 7.28 22.44
N SER A 71 -1.05 6.28 22.82
CA SER A 71 -0.69 4.87 22.75
C SER A 71 -0.43 4.40 21.31
N LEU A 72 -1.27 4.79 20.35
CA LEU A 72 -1.05 4.46 18.93
C LEU A 72 0.24 5.07 18.38
N LYS A 73 0.57 6.30 18.80
CA LYS A 73 1.85 6.94 18.45
C LYS A 73 3.03 6.17 19.04
N ASN A 74 2.89 5.63 20.26
CA ASN A 74 3.91 4.81 20.90
C ASN A 74 4.13 3.47 20.16
N PHE A 75 3.07 2.77 19.74
CA PHE A 75 3.18 1.57 18.89
C PHE A 75 3.83 1.81 17.53
N SER A 76 3.95 3.07 17.13
CA SER A 76 4.63 3.49 15.91
C SER A 76 6.08 3.93 16.14
N GLN A 77 6.67 3.62 17.31
CA GLN A 77 8.08 3.87 17.61
C GLN A 77 8.94 2.60 17.49
N PRO A 78 10.22 2.70 17.09
CA PRO A 78 11.13 1.55 16.98
C PRO A 78 11.32 0.77 18.27
N ASP A 79 11.29 1.46 19.41
CA ASP A 79 11.52 0.82 20.71
C ASP A 79 10.27 0.09 21.22
N SER A 80 9.12 0.31 20.59
CA SER A 80 7.89 -0.38 20.96
C SER A 80 8.04 -1.90 20.75
N LEU A 81 7.56 -2.68 21.71
CA LEU A 81 7.45 -4.13 21.59
C LEU A 81 6.21 -4.54 20.77
N TYR A 82 5.72 -3.65 19.88
CA TYR A 82 4.51 -3.91 19.11
C TYR A 82 4.82 -4.86 17.94
N PRO A 83 4.33 -6.11 17.94
CA PRO A 83 4.87 -7.15 17.07
C PRO A 83 4.77 -6.89 15.56
N PRO A 84 3.66 -6.36 15.01
CA PRO A 84 3.58 -6.05 13.58
C PRO A 84 4.64 -5.06 13.10
N SER A 85 5.24 -4.28 14.01
CA SER A 85 6.26 -3.28 13.67
C SER A 85 7.69 -3.86 13.57
N VAL A 86 7.92 -5.07 14.10
CA VAL A 86 9.24 -5.74 14.13
C VAL A 86 9.84 -5.87 12.73
N GLN A 87 9.01 -6.08 11.71
CA GLN A 87 9.45 -6.18 10.32
C GLN A 87 10.20 -4.94 9.80
N TRP A 88 9.99 -3.75 10.40
CA TRP A 88 10.57 -2.49 9.94
C TRP A 88 11.81 -2.01 10.71
N LEU A 89 12.19 -2.67 11.82
CA LEU A 89 13.30 -2.26 12.71
C LEU A 89 14.62 -2.04 11.97
N ASN A 90 15.05 -2.99 11.13
CA ASN A 90 16.32 -2.90 10.40
C ASN A 90 16.14 -2.52 8.91
N THR A 91 15.06 -1.79 8.58
CA THR A 91 14.80 -1.38 7.19
C THR A 91 15.49 -0.07 6.83
N ARG A 92 16.01 0.02 5.61
CA ARG A 92 16.54 1.29 5.06
C ARG A 92 15.36 2.18 4.65
N PRO A 93 15.22 3.41 5.22
CA PRO A 93 14.20 4.36 4.80
C PRO A 93 14.26 4.60 3.30
N ILE A 94 13.13 4.93 2.68
CA ILE A 94 12.99 5.15 1.23
C ILE A 94 13.18 3.86 0.41
N PHE A 95 14.33 3.18 0.51
CA PHE A 95 14.63 1.98 -0.27
C PHE A 95 13.65 0.83 0.04
N TYR A 96 13.31 0.61 1.31
CA TYR A 96 12.34 -0.42 1.67
C TYR A 96 10.97 -0.17 1.02
N SER A 97 10.46 1.05 1.13
CA SER A 97 9.16 1.43 0.57
C SER A 97 9.19 1.44 -0.96
N LEU A 98 10.29 1.91 -1.57
CA LEU A 98 10.46 1.90 -3.02
C LEU A 98 10.49 0.47 -3.56
N LYS A 99 11.27 -0.42 -2.92
CA LYS A 99 11.34 -1.85 -3.29
C LYS A 99 9.95 -2.49 -3.24
N ASN A 100 9.23 -2.32 -2.14
CA ASN A 100 7.92 -2.93 -1.97
C ASN A 100 6.87 -2.34 -2.92
N LEU A 101 6.85 -1.02 -3.07
CA LEU A 101 5.99 -0.33 -4.04
C LEU A 101 6.29 -0.78 -5.47
N ALA A 102 7.56 -0.86 -5.85
CA ALA A 102 7.95 -1.12 -7.22
C ALA A 102 7.79 -2.60 -7.62
N LEU A 103 8.23 -3.51 -6.75
CA LEU A 103 8.19 -4.95 -7.04
C LEU A 103 6.81 -5.52 -6.83
N TRP A 104 6.13 -5.18 -5.73
CA TRP A 104 4.91 -5.86 -5.31
C TRP A 104 3.66 -5.04 -5.58
N GLY A 105 3.71 -3.74 -5.29
CA GLY A 105 2.55 -2.85 -5.42
C GLY A 105 2.16 -2.56 -6.86
N LEU A 106 3.02 -1.86 -7.59
CA LEU A 106 2.82 -1.49 -9.00
C LEU A 106 3.16 -2.65 -9.94
N GLY A 107 4.03 -3.56 -9.50
CA GLY A 107 4.67 -4.56 -10.34
C GLY A 107 5.83 -4.00 -11.15
N THR A 108 6.81 -4.86 -11.43
CA THR A 108 8.04 -4.47 -12.14
C THR A 108 7.80 -3.73 -13.47
N PRO A 109 6.89 -4.18 -14.37
CA PRO A 109 6.63 -3.52 -15.64
C PRO A 109 6.19 -2.06 -15.49
N LEU A 110 5.16 -1.82 -14.67
CA LEU A 110 4.57 -0.51 -14.49
C LEU A 110 5.53 0.41 -13.72
N SER A 111 6.30 -0.14 -12.78
CA SER A 111 7.31 0.60 -12.03
C SER A 111 8.41 1.16 -12.91
N VAL A 112 8.93 0.37 -13.85
CA VAL A 112 9.96 0.85 -14.78
C VAL A 112 9.41 2.01 -15.62
N ILE A 113 8.19 1.87 -16.13
CA ILE A 113 7.52 2.92 -16.89
C ILE A 113 7.37 4.19 -16.04
N ILE A 114 6.84 4.07 -14.83
CA ILE A 114 6.57 5.20 -13.94
C ILE A 114 7.87 5.89 -13.51
N ILE A 115 8.89 5.14 -13.09
CA ILE A 115 10.18 5.69 -12.64
C ILE A 115 10.86 6.43 -13.80
N THR A 116 10.87 5.84 -15.00
CA THR A 116 11.40 6.49 -16.20
C THR A 116 10.61 7.76 -16.52
N SER A 117 9.28 7.69 -16.42
CA SER A 117 8.40 8.85 -16.66
C SER A 117 8.65 9.96 -15.65
N LEU A 118 8.79 9.63 -14.36
CA LEU A 118 9.14 10.58 -13.30
C LEU A 118 10.46 11.29 -13.58
N PHE A 119 11.47 10.56 -14.06
CA PHE A 119 12.77 11.15 -14.41
C PHE A 119 12.68 12.18 -15.55
N PHE A 120 11.87 11.92 -16.58
CA PHE A 120 11.74 12.82 -17.75
C PHE A 120 10.66 13.91 -17.60
N PHE A 121 9.71 13.76 -16.68
CA PHE A 121 8.60 14.70 -16.49
C PHE A 121 9.03 16.15 -16.22
N PRO A 122 10.09 16.43 -15.41
CA PRO A 122 10.57 17.81 -15.18
C PRO A 122 10.95 18.56 -16.45
N SER A 123 11.56 17.88 -17.43
CA SER A 123 11.93 18.48 -18.72
C SER A 123 10.69 18.89 -19.53
N TYR A 124 9.57 18.21 -19.34
CA TYR A 124 8.28 18.59 -19.92
C TYR A 124 7.65 19.79 -19.20
N LEU A 125 7.74 19.84 -17.87
CA LEU A 125 7.28 21.01 -17.10
C LEU A 125 8.01 22.30 -17.52
N LYS A 126 9.33 22.24 -17.72
CA LYS A 126 10.14 23.39 -18.18
C LYS A 126 9.68 23.98 -19.52
N LYS A 127 9.11 23.16 -20.41
CA LYS A 127 8.63 23.59 -21.73
C LYS A 127 7.26 24.30 -21.67
N LYS A 128 6.48 24.08 -20.61
CA LYS A 128 5.20 24.77 -20.37
C LYS A 128 5.47 26.02 -19.53
N LYS A 129 5.58 27.19 -20.16
CA LYS A 129 5.75 28.48 -19.45
C LYS A 129 4.64 28.63 -18.39
N LEU A 130 5.04 28.97 -17.15
CA LEU A 130 4.19 29.00 -15.96
C LEU A 130 2.99 29.97 -16.04
N PHE A 131 3.01 30.88 -17.03
CA PHE A 131 1.91 31.77 -17.41
C PHE A 131 2.03 32.04 -18.92
N SER A 132 1.44 31.21 -19.80
CA SER A 132 1.18 31.68 -21.17
C SER A 132 -0.06 32.58 -21.12
N LYS A 133 0.14 33.89 -21.26
CA LYS A 133 -0.91 34.75 -21.78
C LYS A 133 -1.07 34.37 -23.24
N GLU A 134 -1.94 33.43 -23.56
CA GLU A 134 -2.37 33.23 -24.95
C GLU A 134 -3.45 34.28 -25.22
N ALA A 135 -3.05 35.39 -25.85
CA ALA A 135 -3.99 36.36 -26.40
C ALA A 135 -4.68 35.71 -27.61
N ILE A 136 -6.01 35.69 -27.63
CA ILE A 136 -6.78 35.22 -28.79
C ILE A 136 -7.22 36.46 -29.56
N TYR A 137 -6.80 36.55 -30.82
CA TYR A 137 -7.16 37.65 -31.71
C TYR A 137 -8.44 37.31 -32.48
N PHE A 138 -9.34 38.28 -32.61
CA PHE A 138 -10.60 38.14 -33.33
C PHE A 138 -10.71 39.17 -34.46
N LYS A 139 -11.19 38.71 -35.62
CA LYS A 139 -11.53 39.54 -36.79
C LYS A 139 -13.05 39.71 -36.90
N LYS A 140 -13.51 40.87 -37.37
CA LYS A 140 -14.94 41.18 -37.53
C LYS A 140 -15.44 40.62 -38.88
N GLY A 141 -16.29 39.60 -38.86
CA GLY A 141 -16.89 39.00 -40.06
C GLY A 141 -18.09 39.79 -40.60
N GLU A 142 -18.56 39.41 -41.79
CA GLU A 142 -19.60 40.10 -42.59
C GLU A 142 -20.94 40.32 -41.86
N ASN A 143 -21.24 39.55 -40.79
CA ASN A 143 -22.43 39.70 -39.96
C ASN A 143 -22.15 40.20 -38.53
N HIS A 144 -21.08 40.99 -38.33
CA HIS A 144 -20.60 41.44 -37.03
C HIS A 144 -20.23 40.33 -36.02
N ARG A 145 -20.12 39.07 -36.46
CA ARG A 145 -19.57 37.97 -35.64
C ARG A 145 -18.06 38.07 -35.55
N LEU A 146 -17.54 37.88 -34.34
CA LEU A 146 -16.10 37.75 -34.08
C LEU A 146 -15.64 36.34 -34.46
N LEU A 147 -14.74 36.24 -35.44
CA LEU A 147 -14.11 34.98 -35.85
C LEU A 147 -12.68 34.93 -35.28
N PRO A 148 -12.23 33.79 -34.73
CA PRO A 148 -10.85 33.62 -34.27
C PRO A 148 -9.88 33.69 -35.46
N VAL A 149 -8.72 34.33 -35.27
CA VAL A 149 -7.66 34.45 -36.28
C VAL A 149 -6.64 33.32 -36.07
N ASP A 150 -6.27 32.63 -37.15
CA ASP A 150 -5.23 31.61 -37.12
C ASP A 150 -3.86 32.22 -36.84
N GLU A 151 -2.99 31.46 -36.15
CA GLU A 151 -1.72 31.95 -35.59
C GLU A 151 -0.77 32.52 -36.66
N ALA A 152 -0.88 32.06 -37.90
CA ALA A 152 -0.08 32.53 -39.04
C ALA A 152 -0.54 33.90 -39.59
N ASP A 153 -1.79 34.30 -39.35
CA ASP A 153 -2.41 35.50 -39.92
C ASP A 153 -2.55 36.66 -38.93
N ILE A 154 -2.10 36.47 -37.68
CA ILE A 154 -2.20 37.46 -36.60
C ILE A 154 -1.44 38.74 -36.95
N ASP A 155 -0.18 38.65 -37.37
CA ASP A 155 0.67 39.82 -37.63
C ASP A 155 0.14 40.66 -38.81
N LYS A 156 -0.36 39.98 -39.86
CA LYS A 156 -0.98 40.63 -41.02
C LYS A 156 -2.28 41.34 -40.63
N SER A 157 -3.13 40.67 -39.86
CA SER A 157 -4.44 41.21 -39.45
C SER A 157 -4.32 42.33 -38.41
N LEU A 158 -3.23 42.39 -37.64
CA LEU A 158 -2.88 43.50 -36.75
C LEU A 158 -2.38 44.72 -37.52
N ALA A 159 -1.54 44.52 -38.55
CA ALA A 159 -1.03 45.59 -39.39
C ALA A 159 -2.14 46.29 -40.21
N GLU A 160 -3.18 45.54 -40.60
CA GLU A 160 -4.35 46.04 -41.34
C GLU A 160 -5.41 46.71 -40.43
N GLY A 161 -5.24 46.67 -39.09
CA GLY A 161 -6.16 47.30 -38.14
C GLY A 161 -7.52 46.60 -37.96
N GLU A 162 -7.66 45.37 -38.46
CA GLU A 162 -8.93 44.63 -38.49
C GLU A 162 -9.15 43.72 -37.26
N CYS A 163 -8.18 43.69 -36.33
CA CYS A 163 -8.22 42.85 -35.14
C CYS A 163 -8.47 43.64 -33.86
N THR A 164 -9.30 43.06 -32.98
CA THR A 164 -9.45 43.54 -31.60
C THR A 164 -8.86 42.50 -30.64
N GLU A 165 -7.90 42.92 -29.81
CA GLU A 165 -7.34 42.08 -28.76
C GLU A 165 -8.38 41.91 -27.65
N ARG A 166 -8.84 40.68 -27.45
CA ARG A 166 -9.68 40.34 -26.29
C ARG A 166 -8.86 39.49 -25.34
N ASN A 167 -8.37 40.10 -24.27
CA ASN A 167 -7.77 39.40 -23.14
C ASN A 167 -8.83 38.48 -22.50
N ARG A 168 -8.92 37.23 -22.95
CA ARG A 168 -9.55 36.18 -22.14
C ARG A 168 -8.57 35.86 -21.01
N GLU A 169 -9.03 35.94 -19.77
CA GLU A 169 -8.30 35.27 -18.69
C GLU A 169 -8.11 33.80 -19.12
N PRO A 170 -6.87 33.29 -19.16
CA PRO A 170 -6.61 31.98 -19.74
C PRO A 170 -7.36 30.92 -18.94
N ARG A 171 -8.24 30.15 -19.62
CA ARG A 171 -8.70 28.83 -19.16
C ARG A 171 -7.61 27.77 -19.37
N ALA A 172 -6.33 28.14 -19.27
CA ALA A 172 -5.27 27.16 -19.15
C ALA A 172 -5.47 26.46 -17.80
N LEU A 173 -5.50 25.12 -17.78
CA LEU A 173 -5.19 24.44 -16.52
C LEU A 173 -3.88 25.06 -16.01
N PRO A 174 -3.84 25.63 -14.79
CA PRO A 174 -2.64 26.28 -14.31
C PRO A 174 -1.51 25.30 -14.45
N VAL A 175 -0.37 25.76 -14.94
CA VAL A 175 0.82 24.93 -14.96
C VAL A 175 1.07 24.34 -13.55
N GLY A 176 0.67 25.07 -12.49
CA GLY A 176 0.61 24.61 -11.11
C GLY A 176 -0.05 23.24 -10.88
N ILE A 177 -1.06 22.81 -11.64
CA ILE A 177 -1.62 21.46 -11.52
C ILE A 177 -0.60 20.39 -11.90
N TYR A 178 0.21 20.60 -12.94
CA TYR A 178 1.23 19.62 -13.33
C TYR A 178 2.36 19.55 -12.30
N TYR A 179 2.70 20.68 -11.68
CA TYR A 179 3.61 20.72 -10.54
C TYR A 179 3.03 19.98 -9.34
N CYS A 180 1.75 20.18 -9.02
CA CYS A 180 1.08 19.41 -7.97
C CYS A 180 1.07 17.91 -8.28
N LEU A 181 0.70 17.50 -9.50
CA LEU A 181 0.69 16.10 -9.92
C LEU A 181 2.08 15.44 -9.81
N TYR A 182 3.16 16.21 -9.97
CA TYR A 182 4.53 15.69 -9.88
C TYR A 182 5.08 15.74 -8.45
N PHE A 183 5.16 16.93 -7.84
CA PHE A 183 5.81 17.13 -6.55
C PHE A 183 5.01 16.57 -5.37
N TRP A 184 3.68 16.57 -5.46
CA TRP A 184 2.85 16.10 -4.37
C TRP A 184 2.98 14.60 -4.06
N PRO A 185 2.80 13.69 -5.04
CA PRO A 185 2.95 12.28 -4.73
C PRO A 185 4.40 11.91 -4.38
N LEU A 186 5.39 12.66 -4.89
CA LEU A 186 6.79 12.54 -4.41
C LEU A 186 6.89 12.93 -2.93
N ALA A 187 6.33 14.07 -2.52
CA ALA A 187 6.33 14.50 -1.13
C ALA A 187 5.63 13.49 -0.21
N LEU A 188 4.47 12.97 -0.62
CA LEU A 188 3.76 11.91 0.11
C LEU A 188 4.58 10.62 0.21
N PHE A 189 5.20 10.20 -0.89
CA PHE A 189 6.08 9.04 -0.91
C PHE A 189 7.23 9.21 0.09
N PHE A 190 7.98 10.32 0.04
CA PHE A 190 9.09 10.56 0.95
C PHE A 190 8.63 10.69 2.40
N TYR A 191 7.53 11.40 2.66
CA TYR A 191 6.96 11.51 4.00
C TYR A 191 6.65 10.13 4.58
N GLN A 192 5.97 9.27 3.82
CA GLN A 192 5.57 7.94 4.27
C GLN A 192 6.74 6.96 4.35
N ALA A 193 7.69 7.04 3.42
CA ALA A 193 8.83 6.13 3.34
C ALA A 193 9.90 6.41 4.41
N CYS A 194 9.90 7.61 5.00
CA CYS A 194 10.75 7.99 6.11
C CYS A 194 10.15 7.66 7.49
N GLN A 195 8.87 7.32 7.59
CA GLN A 195 8.26 6.89 8.86
C GLN A 195 8.84 5.56 9.32
N PHE A 196 8.81 5.27 10.63
CA PHE A 196 9.17 3.94 11.14
C PHE A 196 8.19 2.88 10.61
N VAL A 197 6.90 3.05 10.90
CA VAL A 197 5.80 2.22 10.39
C VAL A 197 5.48 2.64 8.96
N LYS A 198 5.68 1.71 8.01
CA LYS A 198 5.62 1.99 6.58
C LYS A 198 4.93 0.88 5.75
N PRO A 199 3.73 0.40 6.16
CA PRO A 199 3.01 -0.62 5.40
C PRO A 199 2.66 -0.09 4.01
N MET A 200 2.68 -0.98 3.01
CA MET A 200 2.47 -0.61 1.61
C MET A 200 1.15 0.13 1.36
N ARG A 201 0.09 -0.21 2.09
CA ARG A 201 -1.23 0.43 1.96
C ARG A 201 -1.22 1.94 2.17
N TYR A 202 -0.28 2.50 2.93
CA TYR A 202 -0.20 3.95 3.12
C TYR A 202 0.28 4.69 1.87
N LEU A 203 0.82 3.97 0.90
CA LEU A 203 1.18 4.50 -0.41
C LEU A 203 0.00 4.46 -1.41
N LEU A 204 -1.14 3.83 -1.10
CA LEU A 204 -2.30 3.77 -2.02
C LEU A 204 -2.67 5.12 -2.67
N PRO A 205 -2.66 6.27 -1.96
CA PRO A 205 -2.99 7.56 -2.56
C PRO A 205 -2.06 8.02 -3.70
N ILE A 206 -0.82 7.52 -3.76
CA ILE A 206 0.14 7.91 -4.82
C ILE A 206 -0.04 7.12 -6.12
N TYR A 207 -0.65 5.92 -6.07
CA TYR A 207 -0.82 5.03 -7.23
C TYR A 207 -1.54 5.69 -8.41
N PRO A 208 -2.72 6.31 -8.26
CA PRO A 208 -3.40 6.94 -9.39
C PRO A 208 -2.61 8.12 -9.96
N LEU A 209 -1.95 8.92 -9.11
CA LEU A 209 -1.16 10.08 -9.54
C LEU A 209 0.08 9.65 -10.34
N TRP A 210 0.79 8.63 -9.87
CA TRP A 210 1.93 8.07 -10.59
C TRP A 210 1.52 7.32 -11.85
N SER A 211 0.34 6.69 -11.87
CA SER A 211 -0.21 6.06 -13.08
C SER A 211 -0.48 7.09 -14.18
N ILE A 212 -0.95 8.29 -13.83
CA ILE A 212 -1.11 9.41 -14.80
C ILE A 212 0.25 9.81 -15.39
N ILE A 213 1.31 9.87 -14.57
CA ILE A 213 2.67 10.18 -15.04
C ILE A 213 3.20 9.05 -15.94
N GLY A 214 2.95 7.79 -15.58
CA GLY A 214 3.27 6.63 -16.42
C GLY A 214 2.58 6.68 -17.78
N ALA A 215 1.29 7.01 -17.81
CA ALA A 215 0.53 7.18 -19.05
C ALA A 215 1.10 8.30 -19.94
N TRP A 216 1.57 9.40 -19.32
CA TRP A 216 2.28 10.46 -20.04
C TRP A 216 3.59 9.96 -20.67
N GLY A 217 4.38 9.15 -19.97
CA GLY A 217 5.63 8.60 -20.51
C GLY A 217 5.40 7.59 -21.63
N ILE A 218 4.41 6.72 -21.47
CA ILE A 218 3.95 5.82 -22.54
C ILE A 218 3.60 6.64 -23.79
N LYS A 219 2.77 7.68 -23.65
CA LYS A 219 2.41 8.58 -24.77
C LYS A 219 3.62 9.21 -25.45
N LYS A 220 4.69 9.52 -24.72
CA LYS A 220 5.92 10.09 -25.30
C LYS A 220 6.71 9.08 -26.14
N ILE A 221 6.73 7.81 -25.75
CA ILE A 221 7.41 6.74 -26.47
C ILE A 221 6.68 6.43 -27.80
N ILE A 222 5.36 6.60 -27.82
CA ILE A 222 4.47 6.20 -28.92
C ILE A 222 4.45 7.20 -30.10
N ASN A 223 5.44 8.07 -30.30
CA ASN A 223 5.37 9.06 -31.38
C ASN A 223 6.12 8.62 -32.67
N ASN A 224 5.51 8.92 -33.83
CA ASN A 224 6.00 8.86 -35.23
C ASN A 224 5.55 7.74 -36.21
N ASN A 225 4.75 6.71 -35.84
CA ASN A 225 4.11 5.82 -36.84
C ASN A 225 2.83 5.14 -36.32
N ARG A 226 1.64 5.57 -36.78
CA ARG A 226 0.32 5.16 -36.24
C ARG A 226 0.08 3.64 -36.15
N GLN A 227 0.60 2.83 -37.08
CA GLN A 227 0.38 1.37 -37.06
C GLN A 227 1.35 0.64 -36.11
N ALA A 228 2.63 0.99 -36.12
CA ALA A 228 3.61 0.45 -35.17
C ALA A 228 3.26 0.84 -33.72
N VAL A 229 2.77 2.07 -33.56
CA VAL A 229 2.23 2.64 -32.33
C VAL A 229 1.12 1.79 -31.71
N SER A 230 0.15 1.33 -32.51
CA SER A 230 -0.96 0.53 -31.98
C SER A 230 -0.47 -0.82 -31.44
N LYS A 231 0.42 -1.52 -32.15
CA LYS A 231 0.96 -2.81 -31.70
C LYS A 231 1.79 -2.66 -30.42
N THR A 232 2.68 -1.68 -30.37
CA THR A 232 3.52 -1.41 -29.18
C THR A 232 2.68 -1.08 -27.95
N VAL A 233 1.60 -0.29 -28.11
CA VAL A 233 0.65 0.01 -27.03
C VAL A 233 0.04 -1.26 -26.47
N TRP A 234 -0.50 -2.13 -27.33
CA TRP A 234 -1.15 -3.36 -26.90
C TRP A 234 -0.18 -4.31 -26.20
N VAL A 235 1.07 -4.40 -26.65
CA VAL A 235 2.11 -5.19 -25.97
C VAL A 235 2.42 -4.61 -24.59
N LEU A 236 2.60 -3.29 -24.47
CA LEU A 236 2.87 -2.64 -23.18
C LEU A 236 1.70 -2.83 -22.21
N ILE A 237 0.46 -2.66 -22.68
CA ILE A 237 -0.75 -2.91 -21.88
C ILE A 237 -0.77 -4.38 -21.44
N GLY A 238 -0.62 -5.32 -22.36
CA GLY A 238 -0.59 -6.75 -22.06
C GLY A 238 0.46 -7.08 -21.00
N PHE A 239 1.67 -6.56 -21.15
CA PHE A 239 2.77 -6.76 -20.20
C PHE A 239 2.49 -6.13 -18.82
N THR A 240 1.87 -4.94 -18.77
CA THR A 240 1.45 -4.34 -17.49
C THR A 240 0.31 -5.08 -16.82
N LEU A 241 -0.56 -5.77 -17.59
CA LEU A 241 -1.69 -6.54 -17.07
C LEU A 241 -1.27 -7.89 -16.49
N ILE A 242 -0.10 -8.44 -16.87
CA ILE A 242 0.41 -9.70 -16.30
C ILE A 242 0.42 -9.62 -14.77
N TRP A 243 0.91 -8.51 -14.20
CA TRP A 243 1.04 -8.36 -12.76
C TRP A 243 -0.31 -8.39 -12.01
N PRO A 244 -1.25 -7.45 -12.22
CA PRO A 244 -2.53 -7.47 -11.51
C PRO A 244 -3.35 -8.73 -11.78
N LEU A 245 -3.31 -9.29 -13.01
CA LEU A 245 -3.99 -10.55 -13.30
C LEU A 245 -3.39 -11.72 -12.51
N SER A 246 -2.07 -11.74 -12.31
CA SER A 246 -1.42 -12.74 -11.46
C SER A 246 -1.93 -12.70 -10.03
N PHE A 247 -2.14 -11.51 -9.47
CA PHE A 247 -2.69 -11.36 -8.11
C PHE A 247 -4.18 -11.71 -8.03
N ILE A 248 -4.96 -11.41 -9.07
CA ILE A 248 -6.36 -11.84 -9.13
C ILE A 248 -6.47 -13.39 -9.09
N SER A 249 -5.50 -14.11 -9.67
CA SER A 249 -5.49 -15.59 -9.65
C SER A 249 -5.44 -16.20 -8.25
N ILE A 250 -4.99 -15.44 -7.23
CA ILE A 250 -4.95 -15.89 -5.84
C ILE A 250 -6.36 -16.20 -5.34
N TYR A 251 -7.31 -15.33 -5.68
CA TYR A 251 -8.71 -15.42 -5.27
C TYR A 251 -9.53 -16.46 -6.04
N LEU A 252 -8.94 -17.11 -7.06
CA LEU A 252 -9.55 -18.23 -7.77
C LEU A 252 -9.32 -19.57 -7.06
N ARG A 253 -8.52 -19.58 -5.99
CA ARG A 253 -8.21 -20.77 -5.18
C ARG A 253 -8.73 -20.59 -3.76
N PRO A 254 -9.06 -21.68 -3.04
CA PRO A 254 -9.40 -21.59 -1.62
C PRO A 254 -8.26 -20.99 -0.81
N HIS A 255 -8.57 -20.24 0.24
CA HIS A 255 -7.58 -19.63 1.12
C HIS A 255 -6.66 -20.69 1.77
N SER A 256 -5.34 -20.47 1.81
CA SER A 256 -4.35 -21.47 2.29
C SER A 256 -4.68 -22.00 3.69
N ARG A 257 -5.14 -21.15 4.60
CA ARG A 257 -5.54 -21.57 5.97
C ARG A 257 -6.77 -22.46 5.99
N LEU A 258 -7.71 -22.30 5.06
CA LEU A 258 -8.85 -23.20 4.94
C LEU A 258 -8.41 -24.55 4.39
N GLN A 259 -7.55 -24.56 3.37
CA GLN A 259 -6.94 -25.80 2.85
C GLN A 259 -6.17 -26.54 3.94
N ALA A 260 -5.35 -25.83 4.71
CA ALA A 260 -4.60 -26.40 5.83
C ALA A 260 -5.53 -26.93 6.94
N SER A 261 -6.61 -26.22 7.26
CA SER A 261 -7.57 -26.65 8.28
C SER A 261 -8.28 -27.94 7.88
N ASN A 262 -8.75 -28.04 6.63
CA ASN A 262 -9.33 -29.27 6.10
C ASN A 262 -8.31 -30.42 6.14
N TRP A 263 -7.08 -30.16 5.70
CA TRP A 263 -6.02 -31.16 5.77
C TRP A 263 -5.74 -31.63 7.21
N ILE A 264 -5.66 -30.71 8.18
CA ILE A 264 -5.50 -31.03 9.60
C ILE A 264 -6.62 -31.96 10.07
N TYR A 265 -7.88 -31.63 9.76
CA TYR A 265 -9.02 -32.45 10.16
C TYR A 265 -9.05 -33.84 9.52
N ASP A 266 -8.43 -34.02 8.36
CA ASP A 266 -8.44 -35.29 7.63
C ASP A 266 -7.21 -36.16 7.95
N HIS A 267 -6.12 -35.56 8.44
CA HIS A 267 -4.82 -36.25 8.62
C HIS A 267 -4.30 -36.27 10.06
N ILE A 268 -4.70 -35.32 10.91
CA ILE A 268 -4.22 -35.23 12.29
C ILE A 268 -5.27 -35.82 13.24
N SER A 269 -4.88 -36.87 13.96
CA SER A 269 -5.74 -37.58 14.91
C SER A 269 -6.36 -36.63 15.95
N PRO A 270 -7.67 -36.76 16.24
CA PRO A 270 -8.33 -36.04 17.32
C PRO A 270 -7.57 -36.18 18.65
N GLY A 271 -7.57 -35.14 19.47
CA GLY A 271 -6.83 -35.13 20.75
C GLY A 271 -5.34 -34.73 20.64
N SER A 272 -4.78 -34.63 19.43
CA SER A 272 -3.39 -34.19 19.24
C SER A 272 -3.17 -32.76 19.74
N THR A 273 -1.93 -32.47 20.14
CA THR A 273 -1.50 -31.14 20.61
C THR A 273 -0.85 -30.37 19.47
N LEU A 274 -1.41 -29.20 19.13
CA LEU A 274 -0.98 -28.35 18.03
C LEU A 274 -0.39 -27.06 18.59
N SER A 275 0.68 -26.54 17.99
CA SER A 275 1.18 -25.21 18.33
C SER A 275 0.33 -24.09 17.70
N CYS A 276 0.28 -22.94 18.34
CA CYS A 276 -0.09 -21.68 17.71
C CYS A 276 0.91 -20.58 18.02
N GLU A 277 1.38 -19.84 17.02
CA GLU A 277 2.22 -18.66 17.25
C GLU A 277 1.36 -17.47 17.69
N TYR A 278 1.67 -16.91 18.86
CA TYR A 278 0.99 -15.70 19.33
C TYR A 278 1.20 -14.54 18.35
N TRP A 279 0.13 -13.80 18.05
CA TRP A 279 -0.01 -12.80 16.98
C TRP A 279 -0.25 -13.32 15.55
N ASP A 280 -0.26 -14.63 15.32
CA ASP A 280 -0.75 -15.22 14.07
C ASP A 280 -2.12 -15.89 14.28
N ASP A 281 -2.72 -16.37 13.18
CA ASP A 281 -4.01 -17.03 13.18
C ASP A 281 -3.84 -18.53 13.48
N CYS A 282 -4.30 -18.97 14.66
CA CYS A 282 -4.24 -20.38 15.06
C CYS A 282 -5.05 -21.28 14.11
N LEU A 283 -4.52 -22.47 13.80
CA LEU A 283 -5.17 -23.49 13.00
C LEU A 283 -5.44 -24.75 13.85
N PRO A 284 -6.47 -25.55 13.52
CA PRO A 284 -7.38 -25.38 12.37
C PRO A 284 -8.50 -24.36 12.62
N LEU A 285 -8.96 -23.71 11.56
CA LEU A 285 -10.16 -22.88 11.55
C LEU A 285 -11.42 -23.78 11.59
N PRO A 286 -12.55 -23.30 12.14
CA PRO A 286 -13.82 -24.03 12.04
C PRO A 286 -14.28 -24.15 10.58
N VAL A 287 -14.57 -25.36 10.11
CA VAL A 287 -15.04 -25.64 8.73
C VAL A 287 -16.10 -26.73 8.76
N GLU A 288 -17.25 -26.50 8.12
CA GLU A 288 -18.31 -27.51 7.90
C GLU A 288 -18.71 -28.32 9.16
N GLY A 289 -18.81 -27.65 10.31
CA GLY A 289 -19.16 -28.30 11.59
C GLY A 289 -18.00 -29.01 12.30
N LYS A 290 -16.82 -29.10 11.68
CA LYS A 290 -15.57 -29.45 12.36
C LYS A 290 -15.00 -28.19 13.02
N SER A 291 -14.56 -28.32 14.26
CA SER A 291 -13.82 -27.30 14.98
C SER A 291 -12.72 -27.95 15.81
N TRP A 292 -11.77 -27.15 16.27
CA TRP A 292 -10.75 -27.63 17.20
C TRP A 292 -11.36 -28.24 18.47
N GLN A 293 -12.48 -27.70 18.96
CA GLN A 293 -13.21 -28.28 20.10
C GLN A 293 -13.89 -29.61 19.77
N SER A 294 -14.51 -29.74 18.59
CA SER A 294 -15.19 -30.99 18.22
C SER A 294 -14.20 -32.14 17.99
N GLN A 295 -12.96 -31.84 17.61
CA GLN A 295 -11.87 -32.80 17.49
C GLN A 295 -11.00 -32.91 18.75
N SER A 296 -11.35 -32.21 19.82
CA SER A 296 -10.61 -32.20 21.10
C SER A 296 -9.12 -31.87 20.96
N TYR A 297 -8.71 -31.08 19.96
CA TYR A 297 -7.32 -30.65 19.83
C TYR A 297 -6.91 -29.77 21.01
N GLN A 298 -5.69 -29.99 21.50
CA GLN A 298 -5.07 -29.12 22.50
C GLN A 298 -4.20 -28.08 21.79
N ILE A 299 -4.28 -26.81 22.19
CA ILE A 299 -3.50 -25.73 21.57
C ILE A 299 -2.47 -25.19 22.54
N GLU A 300 -1.19 -25.26 22.16
CA GLU A 300 -0.08 -24.65 22.88
C GLU A 300 0.36 -23.36 22.19
N THR A 301 0.11 -22.22 22.85
CA THR A 301 0.43 -20.90 22.30
C THR A 301 1.88 -20.50 22.59
N LEU A 302 2.68 -20.29 21.53
CA LEU A 302 4.07 -19.89 21.58
C LEU A 302 4.22 -18.37 21.48
N PHE A 303 4.70 -17.73 22.54
CA PHE A 303 4.87 -16.27 22.64
C PHE A 303 6.22 -15.82 22.09
N LEU A 304 6.45 -16.04 20.79
CA LEU A 304 7.77 -15.88 20.17
C LEU A 304 8.22 -14.42 20.01
N TYR A 305 7.29 -13.46 20.01
CA TYR A 305 7.59 -12.02 19.98
C TYR A 305 7.99 -11.41 21.34
N ASP A 306 7.76 -12.13 22.43
CA ASP A 306 8.09 -11.64 23.77
C ASP A 306 9.61 -11.42 23.89
N PRO A 307 10.05 -10.50 24.77
CA PRO A 307 11.47 -10.25 25.00
C PRO A 307 12.25 -11.53 25.30
N GLU A 308 13.47 -11.64 24.77
CA GLU A 308 14.30 -12.82 24.99
C GLU A 308 14.72 -12.91 26.47
N SER A 309 14.47 -14.07 27.06
CA SER A 309 14.91 -14.44 28.41
C SER A 309 15.03 -15.95 28.53
N GLN A 310 15.81 -16.41 29.50
CA GLN A 310 15.91 -17.84 29.81
C GLN A 310 14.53 -18.41 30.21
N GLU A 311 13.73 -17.64 30.95
CA GLU A 311 12.37 -18.03 31.37
C GLU A 311 11.44 -18.23 30.18
N LYS A 312 11.50 -17.34 29.17
CA LYS A 312 10.74 -17.48 27.92
C LYS A 312 11.08 -18.80 27.23
N TRP A 313 12.37 -19.13 27.09
CA TRP A 313 12.79 -20.34 26.39
C TRP A 313 12.58 -21.62 27.19
N GLN A 314 12.66 -21.56 28.52
CA GLN A 314 12.22 -22.67 29.37
C GLN A 314 10.74 -22.99 29.13
N LYS A 315 9.88 -21.95 29.09
CA LYS A 315 8.47 -22.11 28.79
C LYS A 315 8.24 -22.64 27.38
N ILE A 316 8.85 -22.02 26.36
CA ILE A 316 8.69 -22.44 24.95
C ILE A 316 9.17 -23.88 24.78
N ASN A 317 10.34 -24.26 25.29
CA ASN A 317 10.84 -25.62 25.16
C ASN A 317 9.90 -26.63 25.82
N HIS A 318 9.36 -26.33 27.00
CA HIS A 318 8.34 -27.17 27.64
C HIS A 318 7.05 -27.28 26.80
N GLN A 319 6.65 -26.23 26.08
CA GLN A 319 5.52 -26.30 25.15
C GLN A 319 5.86 -27.12 23.90
N LEU A 320 7.05 -26.91 23.32
CA LEU A 320 7.56 -27.71 22.19
C LEU A 320 7.72 -29.20 22.53
N ASP A 321 7.94 -29.51 23.81
CA ASP A 321 7.98 -30.90 24.30
C ASP A 321 6.61 -31.57 24.25
N LYS A 322 5.52 -30.81 24.46
CA LYS A 322 4.15 -31.32 24.47
C LYS A 322 3.49 -31.40 23.10
N ILE A 323 3.87 -30.52 22.16
CA ILE A 323 3.20 -30.49 20.85
C ILE A 323 3.54 -31.73 20.02
N ASP A 324 2.54 -32.24 19.31
CA ASP A 324 2.69 -33.25 18.28
C ASP A 324 2.96 -32.60 16.91
N TYR A 325 2.41 -31.40 16.70
CA TYR A 325 2.55 -30.64 15.45
C TYR A 325 2.91 -29.19 15.70
N LEU A 326 3.93 -28.72 14.98
CA LEU A 326 4.33 -27.31 14.90
C LEU A 326 3.73 -26.71 13.62
N ILE A 327 2.90 -25.69 13.76
CA ILE A 327 2.13 -25.06 12.69
C ILE A 327 2.56 -23.60 12.54
N LEU A 328 3.12 -23.28 11.38
CA LEU A 328 3.40 -21.90 10.95
C LEU A 328 2.25 -21.45 10.05
N SER A 329 1.35 -20.61 10.55
CA SER A 329 0.12 -20.21 9.82
C SER A 329 0.36 -19.15 8.75
N SER A 330 1.46 -18.40 8.85
CA SER A 330 1.90 -17.43 7.86
C SER A 330 3.38 -17.11 8.02
N ASN A 331 3.92 -16.21 7.20
CA ASN A 331 5.26 -15.65 7.33
C ASN A 331 5.39 -14.50 8.33
N ARG A 332 4.36 -14.24 9.16
CA ARG A 332 4.35 -13.12 10.10
C ARG A 332 5.54 -13.12 11.05
N LEU A 333 5.77 -14.23 11.76
CA LEU A 333 6.83 -14.29 12.77
C LEU A 333 8.16 -14.67 12.15
N TRP A 334 8.22 -15.81 11.46
CA TRP A 334 9.47 -16.29 10.86
C TRP A 334 9.99 -15.41 9.71
N GLY A 335 9.13 -14.59 9.10
CA GLY A 335 9.53 -13.61 8.08
C GLY A 335 9.96 -12.25 8.67
N SER A 336 9.64 -11.94 9.93
CA SER A 336 9.95 -10.64 10.56
C SER A 336 11.01 -10.74 11.65
N ILE A 337 10.96 -11.75 12.51
CA ILE A 337 11.86 -11.92 13.66
C ILE A 337 13.32 -12.14 13.22
N PRO A 338 13.64 -13.07 12.29
CA PRO A 338 15.02 -13.31 11.85
C PRO A 338 15.73 -12.12 11.19
N LYS A 339 14.99 -11.09 10.76
CA LYS A 339 15.56 -9.82 10.27
C LYS A 339 16.19 -8.98 11.40
N ASN A 340 15.97 -9.38 12.65
CA ASN A 340 16.35 -8.64 13.86
C ASN A 340 17.13 -9.51 14.87
N PRO A 341 18.25 -10.17 14.46
CA PRO A 341 18.95 -11.15 15.29
C PRO A 341 19.56 -10.56 16.56
N LYS A 342 19.83 -9.24 16.60
CA LYS A 342 20.30 -8.57 17.83
C LYS A 342 19.21 -8.47 18.90
N ARG A 343 17.94 -8.35 18.50
CA ARG A 343 16.80 -8.23 19.41
C ARG A 343 16.22 -9.59 19.77
N TYR A 344 16.28 -10.54 18.84
CA TYR A 344 15.73 -11.89 18.98
C TYR A 344 16.75 -12.98 18.62
N PRO A 345 17.92 -13.07 19.28
CA PRO A 345 18.96 -14.04 18.93
C PRO A 345 18.47 -15.49 18.99
N GLU A 346 17.81 -15.89 20.07
CA GLU A 346 17.38 -17.26 20.30
C GLU A 346 16.21 -17.65 19.39
N THR A 347 15.22 -16.75 19.24
CA THR A 347 14.08 -16.98 18.33
C THR A 347 14.52 -17.04 16.87
N THR A 348 15.51 -16.21 16.49
CA THR A 348 16.11 -16.28 15.16
C THR A 348 16.77 -17.64 14.92
N LYS A 349 17.54 -18.13 15.92
CA LYS A 349 18.19 -19.43 15.85
C LYS A 349 17.17 -20.57 15.75
N PHE A 350 16.09 -20.52 16.52
CA PHE A 350 15.01 -21.50 16.46
C PHE A 350 14.45 -21.64 15.03
N TYR A 351 14.08 -20.54 14.36
CA TYR A 351 13.60 -20.63 12.97
C TYR A 351 14.68 -21.12 12.01
N GLN A 352 15.92 -20.66 12.16
CA GLN A 352 17.02 -21.13 11.31
C GLN A 352 17.23 -22.63 11.43
N ASP A 353 17.23 -23.16 12.65
CA ASP A 353 17.41 -24.58 12.92
C ASP A 353 16.17 -25.38 12.48
N LEU A 354 14.95 -24.83 12.59
CA LEU A 354 13.72 -25.44 12.06
C LEU A 354 13.78 -25.61 10.53
N PHE A 355 14.08 -24.53 9.79
CA PHE A 355 14.13 -24.57 8.32
C PHE A 355 15.37 -25.30 7.77
N GLN A 356 16.40 -25.50 8.60
CA GLN A 356 17.56 -26.33 8.27
C GLN A 356 17.39 -27.78 8.73
N GLU A 357 16.20 -28.18 9.17
CA GLU A 357 15.87 -29.55 9.57
C GLU A 357 16.77 -30.09 10.71
N LYS A 358 17.23 -29.20 11.61
CA LYS A 358 18.04 -29.58 12.77
C LYS A 358 17.23 -29.85 14.03
N LEU A 359 15.96 -29.46 14.03
CA LEU A 359 15.03 -29.75 15.12
C LEU A 359 14.30 -31.07 14.87
N GLN A 360 13.69 -31.65 15.90
CA GLN A 360 12.92 -32.90 15.82
C GLN A 360 11.53 -32.70 15.18
N PHE A 361 11.45 -31.93 14.09
CA PHE A 361 10.22 -31.57 13.40
C PHE A 361 10.39 -31.77 11.89
N ASN A 362 9.60 -32.69 11.34
CA ASN A 362 9.62 -33.01 9.91
C ASN A 362 8.47 -32.30 9.21
N LYS A 363 8.74 -31.61 8.10
CA LYS A 363 7.68 -30.94 7.32
C LYS A 363 6.77 -32.00 6.69
N VAL A 364 5.47 -31.96 6.99
CA VAL A 364 4.47 -32.93 6.49
C VAL A 364 3.47 -32.31 5.51
N ALA A 365 3.24 -31.01 5.59
CA ALA A 365 2.36 -30.31 4.65
C ALA A 365 2.75 -28.84 4.46
N GLU A 366 2.44 -28.31 3.29
CA GLU A 366 2.67 -26.91 2.93
C GLU A 366 1.55 -26.42 1.99
N PHE A 367 0.95 -25.29 2.33
CA PHE A 367 -0.15 -24.69 1.57
C PHE A 367 0.17 -23.24 1.22
N SER A 368 0.11 -22.89 -0.06
CA SER A 368 0.32 -21.52 -0.52
C SER A 368 -0.54 -21.22 -1.76
N SER A 369 -0.88 -19.95 -1.94
CA SER A 369 -1.58 -19.45 -3.12
C SER A 369 -0.74 -18.35 -3.78
N LEU A 370 0.35 -18.75 -4.44
CA LEU A 370 1.25 -17.80 -5.11
C LEU A 370 0.52 -17.11 -6.28
N PRO A 371 0.74 -15.80 -6.53
CA PRO A 371 0.21 -15.13 -7.72
C PRO A 371 0.75 -15.78 -9.00
N CYS A 372 -0.14 -16.29 -9.85
CA CYS A 372 0.23 -17.01 -11.08
C CYS A 372 -0.50 -16.49 -12.32
N PHE A 373 0.13 -16.59 -13.48
CA PHE A 373 -0.44 -16.18 -14.76
C PHE A 373 -0.27 -17.26 -15.85
N PRO A 374 -1.20 -17.34 -16.81
CA PRO A 374 -2.49 -16.64 -16.81
C PRO A 374 -3.43 -17.23 -15.74
N PRO A 375 -4.39 -16.43 -15.22
CA PRO A 375 -5.30 -16.89 -14.17
C PRO A 375 -6.00 -18.19 -14.55
N GLY A 376 -5.93 -19.19 -13.67
CA GLY A 376 -6.54 -20.51 -13.89
C GLY A 376 -5.65 -21.53 -14.60
N LEU A 377 -4.62 -21.11 -15.37
CA LEU A 377 -3.65 -22.03 -16.00
C LEU A 377 -2.31 -22.09 -15.27
N ASN A 378 -1.94 -21.02 -14.55
CA ASN A 378 -0.79 -20.95 -13.66
C ASN A 378 0.56 -21.32 -14.31
N TRP A 379 0.82 -20.91 -15.55
CA TRP A 379 2.07 -21.23 -16.27
C TRP A 379 3.33 -20.71 -15.59
N PHE A 380 3.24 -19.53 -14.98
CA PHE A 380 4.32 -18.96 -14.18
C PHE A 380 3.77 -18.32 -12.92
N CYS A 381 4.47 -18.50 -11.80
CA CYS A 381 4.08 -18.00 -10.49
C CYS A 381 5.17 -17.10 -9.92
N PHE A 382 4.75 -16.04 -9.23
CA PHE A 382 5.63 -15.08 -8.58
C PHE A 382 5.71 -15.39 -7.09
N ASN A 383 6.92 -15.65 -6.59
CA ASN A 383 7.15 -15.77 -5.16
C ASN A 383 7.26 -14.37 -4.54
N ASP A 384 6.22 -13.97 -3.83
CA ASP A 384 6.09 -12.68 -3.15
C ASP A 384 6.26 -12.77 -1.62
N GLN A 385 6.73 -13.91 -1.08
CA GLN A 385 6.97 -14.09 0.36
C GLN A 385 8.03 -13.12 0.94
N ARG A 386 8.80 -12.44 0.08
CA ARG A 386 9.76 -11.39 0.46
C ARG A 386 9.16 -9.98 0.49
N ALA A 387 7.86 -9.85 0.26
CA ALA A 387 7.15 -8.59 0.40
C ALA A 387 7.04 -8.15 1.87
N ASP A 388 6.51 -6.94 2.07
CA ASP A 388 6.04 -6.47 3.37
C ASP A 388 5.04 -7.48 3.94
N GLU A 389 5.11 -7.75 5.23
CA GLU A 389 4.27 -8.76 5.89
C GLU A 389 2.78 -8.54 5.62
N SER A 390 2.36 -7.27 5.63
CA SER A 390 0.95 -6.91 5.41
C SER A 390 0.44 -7.17 4.00
N PHE A 391 1.33 -7.51 3.06
CA PHE A 391 1.00 -7.82 1.67
C PHE A 391 0.66 -9.30 1.46
N THR A 392 1.19 -10.22 2.27
CA THR A 392 1.00 -11.67 2.09
C THR A 392 0.15 -12.31 3.17
N VAL A 393 0.28 -11.87 4.43
CA VAL A 393 -0.29 -12.58 5.59
C VAL A 393 -1.82 -12.65 5.57
N TYR A 394 -2.50 -11.66 4.98
CA TYR A 394 -3.96 -11.58 5.02
C TYR A 394 -4.66 -12.28 3.84
N ASP A 395 -4.16 -12.09 2.62
CA ASP A 395 -4.84 -12.57 1.40
C ASP A 395 -4.41 -14.00 1.02
N HIS A 396 -3.13 -14.34 1.20
CA HIS A 396 -2.54 -15.61 0.74
C HIS A 396 -1.31 -16.04 1.54
N PRO A 397 -1.47 -16.28 2.85
CA PRO A 397 -0.37 -16.73 3.69
C PRO A 397 0.15 -18.10 3.21
N GLN A 398 1.45 -18.33 3.45
CA GLN A 398 2.07 -19.65 3.34
C GLN A 398 1.92 -20.36 4.69
N VAL A 399 1.19 -21.48 4.69
CA VAL A 399 1.04 -22.34 5.86
C VAL A 399 2.02 -23.50 5.74
N ILE A 400 2.77 -23.79 6.81
CA ILE A 400 3.68 -24.93 6.88
C ILE A 400 3.36 -25.72 8.14
N ILE A 401 3.18 -27.03 7.99
CA ILE A 401 2.89 -27.94 9.10
C ILE A 401 4.06 -28.91 9.23
N TYR A 402 4.60 -28.99 10.45
CA TYR A 402 5.61 -29.95 10.83
C TYR A 402 5.03 -30.92 11.85
N GLN A 403 5.41 -32.19 11.73
CA GLN A 403 5.12 -33.22 12.71
C GLN A 403 6.37 -33.49 13.55
N LYS A 404 6.21 -33.61 14.87
CA LYS A 404 7.30 -33.99 15.76
C LYS A 404 7.74 -35.43 15.44
N ALA A 405 9.05 -35.64 15.33
CA ALA A 405 9.58 -36.97 15.10
C ALA A 405 9.31 -37.84 16.35
N ASN A 406 8.70 -39.01 16.17
CA ASN A 406 8.55 -39.97 17.26
C ASN A 406 9.95 -40.51 17.64
N HIS A 407 10.25 -40.56 18.94
CA HIS A 407 11.48 -41.12 19.49
C HIS A 407 11.73 -42.61 19.20
N SER A 408 10.91 -43.26 18.37
CA SER A 408 10.87 -44.71 18.18
C SER A 408 11.59 -45.24 16.93
N ASN A 409 12.59 -44.52 16.40
CA ASN A 409 13.53 -45.07 15.40
C ASN A 409 14.94 -44.47 15.60
N GLN A 410 15.61 -44.87 16.67
CA GLN A 410 17.07 -44.97 16.74
C GLN A 410 17.46 -46.29 17.38
#